data_AF-A0A1F1ZHX3-F1
#
_entry.id   AF-A0A1F1ZHX3-F1
#
_cell.length_a   1.000
_cell.length_b   1.000
_cell.length_c   1.000
_cell.angle_alpha   90.00
_cell.angle_beta   90.00
_cell.angle_gamma   90.00
#
_symmetry.space_group_name_H-M   'P 1'
#
loop_
_entity.id
_entity.type
_entity.pdbx_description
1 polymer ?
#
loop_
_entity_poly.entity_id
_entity_poly.type
_entity_poly.pdbx_seq_one_letter_code
_entity_poly.pdbx_strand_id
1 'polypeptide(L)'
;MIENHHTFFALPNLPGTVAVFGGGLRAHTLATQIPGLSDKTVLYWGDLDSHGFYILELVRRHLPQATSVLMDLDTARAHMQLAVEEPQPSRFVPQWLTPQETFALEFLRSHAVGGCLRIEQERIVYDYAVEALKGA
;
A
#
# COMPACT_ATOMS: atom_id res chain seq x y z
N MET A 1 -0.98 -3.91 8.17
CA MET A 1 -0.24 -2.65 8.38
C MET A 1 -0.83 -1.62 7.48
N ILE A 2 -1.28 -0.49 8.02
CA ILE A 2 -2.02 0.55 7.29
C ILE A 2 -1.27 1.86 7.39
N GLU A 3 -0.98 2.51 6.26
CA GLU A 3 -0.18 3.73 6.24
C GLU A 3 -0.93 4.96 6.78
N ASN A 4 -2.16 5.16 6.31
CA ASN A 4 -2.97 6.35 6.58
C ASN A 4 -3.86 6.23 7.83
N HIS A 5 -3.97 7.33 8.58
CA HIS A 5 -4.68 7.41 9.86
C HIS A 5 -6.20 7.35 9.72
N HIS A 6 -6.77 8.03 8.72
CA HIS A 6 -8.23 8.02 8.50
C HIS A 6 -8.71 6.62 8.12
N THR A 7 -7.98 5.95 7.22
CA THR A 7 -8.32 4.58 6.83
C THR A 7 -8.15 3.60 7.98
N PHE A 8 -7.14 3.79 8.85
CA PHE A 8 -6.97 2.96 10.04
C PHE A 8 -8.23 2.97 10.92
N PHE A 9 -8.87 4.13 11.11
CA PHE A 9 -10.13 4.24 11.84
C PHE A 9 -11.35 3.71 11.09
N ALA A 10 -11.31 3.70 9.75
CA ALA A 10 -12.41 3.24 8.92
C ALA A 10 -12.39 1.72 8.66
N LEU A 11 -11.38 0.99 9.15
CA LEU A 11 -11.25 -0.44 8.88
C LEU A 11 -12.53 -1.22 9.22
N PRO A 12 -12.98 -2.10 8.32
CA PRO A 12 -14.11 -2.97 8.63
C PRO A 12 -13.75 -3.94 9.75
N ASN A 13 -14.76 -4.59 10.31
CA ASN A 13 -14.52 -5.70 11.23
C ASN A 13 -13.84 -6.86 10.47
N LEU A 14 -12.61 -7.19 10.87
CA LEU A 14 -11.80 -8.28 10.33
C LEU A 14 -11.46 -9.24 11.48
N PRO A 15 -12.26 -10.32 11.69
CA PRO A 15 -12.07 -11.23 12.82
C PRO A 15 -10.70 -11.90 12.81
N GLY A 16 -10.03 -11.92 13.96
CA GLY A 16 -8.69 -12.52 14.09
C GLY A 16 -7.55 -11.66 13.52
N THR A 17 -7.85 -10.42 13.11
CA THR A 17 -6.87 -9.49 12.57
C THR A 17 -6.48 -8.43 13.60
N VAL A 18 -5.19 -8.08 13.65
CA VAL A 18 -4.69 -6.93 14.41
C VAL A 18 -4.31 -5.83 13.42
N ALA A 19 -4.96 -4.68 13.56
CA ALA A 19 -4.60 -3.50 12.80
C ALA A 19 -3.34 -2.84 13.40
N VAL A 20 -2.32 -2.62 12.57
CA VAL A 20 -1.10 -1.90 12.95
C VAL A 20 -1.01 -0.64 12.11
N PHE A 21 -1.02 0.52 12.78
CA PHE A 21 -0.82 1.80 12.12
C PHE A 21 0.66 1.98 11.75
N GLY A 22 0.95 2.02 10.45
CA GLY A 22 2.28 2.10 9.87
C GLY A 22 2.88 3.50 9.92
N GLY A 23 2.08 4.55 9.67
CA GLY A 23 2.53 5.94 9.77
C GLY A 23 3.67 6.29 8.80
N GLY A 24 3.50 5.93 7.52
CA GLY A 24 4.50 6.13 6.47
C GLY A 24 5.73 5.24 6.64
N LEU A 25 6.92 5.84 6.48
CA LEU A 25 8.20 5.14 6.61
C LEU A 25 8.32 4.35 7.92
N ARG A 26 7.66 4.72 9.02
CA ARG A 26 7.72 3.95 10.28
C ARG A 26 7.28 2.48 10.13
N ALA A 27 6.52 2.13 9.09
CA ALA A 27 6.13 0.76 8.81
C ALA A 27 7.32 -0.20 8.67
N HIS A 28 8.41 0.19 8.00
CA HIS A 28 9.59 -0.68 7.88
C HIS A 28 10.26 -0.91 9.24
N THR A 29 10.26 0.08 10.13
CA THR A 29 10.79 -0.07 11.48
C THR A 29 9.93 -1.01 12.31
N LEU A 30 8.59 -0.86 12.24
CA LEU A 30 7.65 -1.75 12.93
C LEU A 30 7.78 -3.20 12.47
N ALA A 31 8.05 -3.43 11.18
CA ALA A 31 8.30 -4.76 10.63
C ALA A 31 9.47 -5.48 11.33
N THR A 32 10.47 -4.74 11.83
CA THR A 32 11.61 -5.30 12.58
C THR A 32 11.39 -5.39 14.08
N GLN A 33 10.53 -4.53 14.63
CA GLN A 33 10.39 -4.35 16.08
C GLN A 33 9.29 -5.19 16.71
N ILE A 34 8.26 -5.57 15.95
CA ILE A 34 7.15 -6.38 16.48
C ILE A 34 7.56 -7.86 16.43
N PRO A 35 7.78 -8.52 17.58
CA PRO A 35 8.24 -9.90 17.61
C PRO A 35 7.18 -10.85 17.03
N GLY A 36 7.63 -11.83 16.24
CA GLY A 36 6.78 -12.91 15.71
C GLY A 36 5.97 -12.55 14.47
N LEU A 37 6.17 -11.37 13.86
CA LEU A 37 5.53 -11.04 12.57
C LEU A 37 5.95 -11.95 11.42
N SER A 38 7.17 -12.51 11.47
CA SER A 38 7.66 -13.49 10.49
C SER A 38 6.76 -14.71 10.37
N ASP A 39 6.08 -15.09 11.46
CA ASP A 39 5.26 -16.31 11.56
C ASP A 39 3.76 -16.00 11.43
N LYS A 40 3.43 -14.87 10.80
CA LYS A 40 2.05 -14.38 10.65
C LYS A 40 1.82 -13.96 9.21
N THR A 41 0.56 -14.03 8.79
CA THR A 41 0.10 -13.36 7.57
C THR A 41 0.18 -11.86 7.80
N VAL A 42 0.92 -11.17 6.94
CA VAL A 42 1.11 -9.71 7.02
C VAL A 42 0.50 -9.08 5.80
N LEU A 43 -0.62 -8.39 5.98
CA LEU A 43 -1.20 -7.53 4.94
C LEU A 43 -0.61 -6.13 5.08
N TYR A 44 -0.19 -5.52 3.97
CA TYR A 44 0.25 -4.12 3.89
C TYR A 44 -0.72 -3.34 3.01
N TRP A 45 -1.17 -2.18 3.47
CA TRP A 45 -1.96 -1.25 2.68
C TRP A 45 -1.35 0.14 2.85
N GLY A 46 -0.88 0.71 1.73
CA GLY A 46 -0.37 2.06 1.64
C GLY A 46 -1.03 2.80 0.48
N ASP A 47 -0.61 4.04 0.28
CA ASP A 47 -1.09 4.84 -0.85
C ASP A 47 -0.65 4.23 -2.18
N LEU A 48 -1.48 4.38 -3.20
CA LEU A 48 -1.14 4.04 -4.58
C LEU A 48 -0.31 5.19 -5.16
N ASP A 49 0.96 5.25 -4.77
CA ASP A 49 1.97 6.20 -5.24
C ASP A 49 3.40 5.65 -5.11
N SER A 50 4.39 6.43 -5.51
CA SER A 50 5.77 5.97 -5.48
C SER A 50 6.38 5.80 -4.07
N HIS A 51 5.88 6.50 -3.05
CA HIS A 51 6.33 6.32 -1.67
C HIS A 51 5.68 5.11 -1.00
N GLY A 52 4.38 4.87 -1.21
CA GLY A 52 3.67 3.71 -0.69
C GLY A 52 4.30 2.40 -1.18
N PHE A 53 4.65 2.31 -2.47
CA PHE A 53 5.40 1.17 -3.01
C PHE A 53 6.85 1.11 -2.48
N TYR A 54 7.50 2.25 -2.25
CA TYR A 54 8.83 2.26 -1.63
C TYR A 54 8.80 1.75 -0.19
N ILE A 55 7.76 2.09 0.58
CA ILE A 55 7.60 1.58 1.94
C ILE A 55 7.32 0.08 1.91
N LEU A 56 6.47 -0.41 1.01
CA LEU A 56 6.23 -1.85 0.81
C LEU A 56 7.54 -2.60 0.50
N GLU A 57 8.36 -2.08 -0.40
CA GLU A 57 9.70 -2.59 -0.72
C GLU A 57 10.56 -2.71 0.55
N LEU A 58 10.57 -1.68 1.42
CA LEU A 58 11.31 -1.71 2.68
C LEU A 58 10.72 -2.70 3.70
N VAL A 59 9.39 -2.81 3.79
CA VAL A 59 8.71 -3.78 4.66
C VAL A 59 9.10 -5.20 4.24
N ARG A 60 9.08 -5.50 2.94
CA ARG A 60 9.43 -6.84 2.42
C ARG A 60 10.89 -7.24 2.58
N ARG A 61 11.81 -6.29 2.76
CA ARG A 61 13.20 -6.61 3.16
C ARG A 61 13.27 -7.31 4.51
N HIS A 62 12.28 -7.09 5.39
CA HIS A 62 12.22 -7.67 6.72
C HIS A 62 11.12 -8.73 6.86
N LEU A 63 10.02 -8.59 6.10
CA LEU A 63 8.89 -9.51 6.07
C LEU A 63 8.60 -9.90 4.61
N PRO A 64 9.42 -10.79 4.00
CA PRO A 64 9.27 -11.17 2.59
C PRO A 64 7.89 -11.76 2.24
N GLN A 65 7.19 -12.30 3.25
CA GLN A 65 5.84 -12.85 3.14
C GLN A 65 4.72 -11.79 3.16
N ALA A 66 5.04 -10.50 3.33
CA ALA A 66 4.04 -9.45 3.36
C ALA A 66 3.33 -9.30 2.01
N THR A 67 2.00 -9.33 2.03
CA THR A 67 1.14 -9.17 0.84
C THR A 67 0.54 -7.78 0.85
N SER A 68 0.63 -7.04 -0.26
CA SER A 68 -0.06 -5.76 -0.38
C SER A 68 -1.53 -5.98 -0.71
N VAL A 69 -2.39 -5.10 -0.21
CA VAL A 69 -3.83 -5.09 -0.50
C VAL A 69 -4.19 -3.75 -1.14
N LEU A 70 -5.01 -3.76 -2.19
CA LEU A 70 -5.46 -2.55 -2.91
C LEU A 70 -4.33 -1.73 -3.55
N MET A 71 -3.16 -2.34 -3.74
CA MET A 71 -1.98 -1.73 -4.37
C MET A 71 -1.69 -2.40 -5.73
N ASP A 72 -2.74 -2.76 -6.46
CA ASP A 72 -2.69 -3.42 -7.75
C ASP A 72 -3.21 -2.51 -8.89
N LEU A 73 -2.98 -2.95 -10.13
CA LEU A 73 -3.31 -2.20 -11.32
C LEU A 73 -4.83 -2.00 -11.49
N ASP A 74 -5.64 -2.97 -11.08
CA ASP A 74 -7.09 -2.88 -11.21
C ASP A 74 -7.64 -1.82 -10.26
N THR A 75 -7.13 -1.78 -9.04
CA THR A 75 -7.44 -0.73 -8.06
C THR A 75 -7.02 0.65 -8.55
N ALA A 76 -5.81 0.77 -9.12
CA ALA A 76 -5.33 2.02 -9.70
C ALA A 76 -6.21 2.51 -10.87
N ARG A 77 -6.61 1.61 -11.78
CA ARG A 77 -7.51 1.94 -12.89
C ARG A 77 -8.89 2.37 -12.43
N ALA A 78 -9.46 1.65 -11.47
CA ALA A 78 -10.80 1.92 -10.94
C ALA A 78 -10.89 3.30 -10.26
N HIS A 79 -9.79 3.80 -9.69
CA HIS A 79 -9.75 5.04 -8.93
C HIS A 79 -8.93 6.15 -9.62
N MET A 80 -8.62 5.97 -10.92
CA MET A 80 -7.78 6.90 -11.67
C MET A 80 -8.30 8.35 -11.67
N GLN A 81 -9.62 8.53 -11.64
CA GLN A 81 -10.24 9.86 -11.59
C GLN A 81 -10.01 10.60 -10.27
N LEU A 82 -9.59 9.89 -9.22
CA LEU A 82 -9.28 10.44 -7.90
C LEU A 82 -7.78 10.73 -7.72
N ALA A 83 -6.98 10.34 -8.70
CA ALA A 83 -5.54 10.51 -8.70
C ALA A 83 -5.14 11.99 -8.81
N VAL A 84 -4.06 12.35 -8.13
CA VAL A 84 -3.44 13.68 -8.18
C VAL A 84 -1.95 13.54 -8.50
N GLU A 85 -1.32 14.61 -8.96
CA GLU A 85 0.14 14.63 -9.11
C GLU A 85 0.80 14.48 -7.75
N GLU A 86 1.74 13.54 -7.64
CA GLU A 86 2.56 13.39 -6.45
C GLU A 86 3.60 14.53 -6.41
N PRO A 87 3.64 15.37 -5.36
CA PRO A 87 4.51 16.56 -5.36
C PRO A 87 6.00 16.25 -5.45
N GLN A 88 6.45 15.13 -4.86
CA GLN A 88 7.86 14.73 -4.82
C GLN A 88 8.00 13.21 -5.02
N PRO A 89 7.89 12.72 -6.27
CA PRO A 89 7.95 11.30 -6.56
C PRO A 89 9.27 10.64 -6.17
N SER A 90 9.19 9.49 -5.50
CA SER A 90 10.29 8.58 -5.31
C SER A 90 10.72 7.91 -6.62
N ARG A 91 12.03 7.91 -6.86
CA ARG A 91 12.66 7.32 -8.05
C ARG A 91 13.32 5.96 -7.78
N PHE A 92 12.90 5.26 -6.72
CA PHE A 92 13.44 3.95 -6.43
C PHE A 92 13.14 2.96 -7.57
N VAL A 93 14.05 1.99 -7.73
CA VAL A 93 13.91 0.87 -8.64
C VAL A 93 13.41 -0.33 -7.83
N PRO A 94 12.20 -0.86 -8.13
CA PRO A 94 11.65 -2.02 -7.42
C PRO A 94 12.55 -3.26 -7.52
N GLN A 95 12.76 -3.95 -6.39
CA GLN A 95 13.44 -5.26 -6.35
C GLN A 95 12.60 -6.32 -5.65
N TRP A 96 11.69 -5.91 -4.76
CA TRP A 96 10.87 -6.77 -3.91
C TRP A 96 9.37 -6.59 -4.15
N LEU A 97 8.99 -5.81 -5.16
CA LEU A 97 7.61 -5.73 -5.63
C LEU A 97 7.24 -6.95 -6.48
N THR A 98 5.98 -7.34 -6.43
CA THR A 98 5.43 -8.32 -7.36
C THR A 98 5.29 -7.70 -8.75
N PRO A 99 5.15 -8.52 -9.82
CA PRO A 99 4.87 -8.00 -11.16
C PRO A 99 3.62 -7.10 -11.20
N GLN A 100 2.56 -7.46 -10.49
CA GLN A 100 1.29 -6.72 -10.42
C GLN A 100 1.47 -5.34 -9.78
N GLU A 101 2.21 -5.27 -8.68
CA GLU A 101 2.55 -4.00 -8.02
C GLU A 101 3.48 -3.14 -8.88
N THR A 102 4.44 -3.76 -9.56
CA THR A 102 5.33 -3.07 -10.50
C THR A 102 4.54 -2.44 -11.64
N PHE A 103 3.57 -3.18 -12.21
CA PHE A 103 2.68 -2.64 -13.25
C PHE A 103 1.81 -1.50 -12.74
N ALA A 104 1.32 -1.58 -11.49
CA ALA A 104 0.57 -0.48 -10.89
C ALA A 104 1.43 0.78 -10.73
N LEU A 105 2.66 0.65 -10.24
CA LEU A 105 3.61 1.76 -10.11
C LEU A 105 3.97 2.36 -11.48
N GLU A 106 4.24 1.52 -12.49
CA GLU A 106 4.53 1.98 -13.85
C GLU A 106 3.32 2.67 -14.50
N PHE A 107 2.11 2.16 -14.24
CA PHE A 107 0.87 2.80 -14.68
C PHE A 107 0.74 4.21 -14.09
N LEU A 108 0.93 4.37 -12.79
CA LEU A 108 0.88 5.69 -12.14
C LEU A 108 1.97 6.64 -12.65
N ARG A 109 3.19 6.14 -12.88
CA ARG A 109 4.31 6.92 -13.43
C ARG A 109 4.05 7.37 -14.87
N SER A 110 3.53 6.48 -15.71
CA SER A 110 3.28 6.77 -17.14
C SER A 110 2.14 7.74 -17.40
N HIS A 111 1.22 7.90 -16.44
CA HIS A 111 0.09 8.82 -16.56
C HIS A 111 0.31 10.17 -15.85
N ALA A 112 1.47 10.35 -15.23
CA ALA A 112 1.84 11.59 -14.56
C ALA A 112 2.62 12.52 -15.49
N VAL A 113 2.45 13.83 -15.29
CA VAL A 113 3.34 14.85 -15.83
C VAL A 113 4.52 15.07 -14.88
N GLY A 114 4.28 15.01 -13.57
CA GLY A 114 5.28 15.26 -12.51
C GLY A 114 6.17 14.06 -12.19
N GLY A 115 5.86 12.88 -12.74
CA GLY A 115 6.65 11.67 -12.63
C GLY A 115 5.95 10.51 -11.93
N CYS A 116 4.97 10.78 -11.06
CA CYS A 116 4.07 9.76 -10.53
C CYS A 116 2.74 10.37 -10.09
N LEU A 117 1.64 9.67 -10.34
CA LEU A 117 0.36 9.98 -9.74
C LEU A 117 0.25 9.33 -8.36
N ARG A 118 -0.59 9.92 -7.52
CA ARG A 118 -0.98 9.43 -6.21
C ARG A 118 -2.48 9.27 -6.10
N ILE A 119 -2.90 8.08 -5.67
CA ILE A 119 -4.25 7.82 -5.18
C ILE A 119 -4.12 7.53 -3.68
N GLU A 120 -4.55 8.50 -2.87
CA GLU A 120 -4.55 8.39 -1.40
C GLU A 120 -5.45 7.23 -0.96
N GLN A 121 -5.03 6.51 0.07
CA GLN A 121 -5.74 5.36 0.61
C GLN A 121 -7.18 5.69 1.02
N GLU A 122 -7.41 6.85 1.66
CA GLU A 122 -8.75 7.30 2.06
C GLU A 122 -9.67 7.68 0.89
N ARG A 123 -9.13 7.80 -0.33
CA ARG A 123 -9.93 8.08 -1.53
C ARG A 123 -10.41 6.81 -2.22
N ILE A 124 -9.85 5.65 -1.88
CA ILE A 124 -10.36 4.37 -2.39
C ILE A 124 -11.80 4.18 -1.91
N VAL A 125 -12.70 3.84 -2.82
CA VAL A 125 -14.13 3.68 -2.51
C VAL A 125 -14.28 2.64 -1.41
N TYR A 126 -15.03 3.00 -0.36
CA TYR A 126 -15.09 2.22 0.86
C TYR A 126 -15.56 0.78 0.62
N ASP A 127 -16.66 0.60 -0.11
CA ASP A 127 -17.21 -0.74 -0.39
C ASP A 127 -16.23 -1.61 -1.18
N TYR A 128 -15.50 -1.01 -2.13
CA TYR A 128 -14.44 -1.69 -2.88
C TYR A 128 -13.33 -2.16 -1.94
N ALA A 129 -12.89 -1.29 -1.02
CA ALA A 129 -11.86 -1.63 -0.04
C ALA A 129 -12.31 -2.73 0.93
N VAL A 130 -13.57 -2.69 1.38
CA VAL A 130 -14.13 -3.68 2.29
C VAL A 130 -14.17 -5.07 1.65
N GLU A 131 -14.61 -5.15 0.39
CA GLU A 131 -14.65 -6.43 -0.33
C GLU A 131 -13.23 -7.00 -0.53
N ALA A 132 -12.27 -6.16 -0.91
CA ALA A 132 -10.87 -6.59 -1.04
C ALA A 132 -10.27 -7.08 0.29
N LEU A 133 -10.52 -6.36 1.39
CA LEU A 133 -9.99 -6.72 2.72
C LEU A 133 -10.61 -7.99 3.30
N LYS A 134 -11.89 -8.27 3.01
CA LYS A 134 -12.55 -9.51 3.46
C LYS A 134 -12.13 -10.74 2.64
N GLY A 135 -11.65 -10.53 1.41
CA GLY A 135 -11.14 -11.60 0.55
C GLY A 135 -9.64 -11.88 0.68
N ALA A 136 -8.93 -11.09 1.49
CA ALA A 136 -7.47 -11.15 1.67
C ALA A 136 -7.02 -12.20 2.72
#